data_AF-A0A538P8C6-F1
#
_entry.id   AF-A0A538P8C6-F1
#
_cell.length_a   1.000
_cell.length_b   1.000
_cell.length_c   1.000
_cell.angle_alpha   90.00
_cell.angle_beta   90.00
_cell.angle_gamma   90.00
#
_symmetry.space_group_name_H-M   'P 1'
#
loop_
_entity.id
_entity.type
_entity.pdbx_description
1 polymer ?
#
loop_
_entity_poly.entity_id
_entity_poly.type
_entity_poly.pdbx_seq_one_letter_code
_entity_poly.pdbx_strand_id
1 'polypeptide(L)'
;MIFVRARGEDGNESGTSKDEPIRRRSSLEIAADMLEAARKGARKTSIMYRANLSHALLQSYLGVLVGEELLNRSGEPERFHLSEKGSKLLRHLQELKRLERADNRKLELINELLPSNR
;
A
#
# COMPACT_ATOMS: atom_id res chain seq x y z
N MET A 1 13.38 -7.68 53.78
CA MET A 1 11.91 -7.61 53.94
C MET A 1 11.31 -8.43 52.82
N ILE A 2 10.68 -9.54 53.17
CA ILE A 2 10.09 -10.53 52.27
C ILE A 2 8.68 -10.06 51.91
N PHE A 3 8.32 -10.10 50.63
CA PHE A 3 6.92 -10.31 50.23
C PHE A 3 6.88 -11.35 49.11
N VAL A 4 6.53 -12.57 49.49
CA VAL A 4 6.03 -13.63 48.61
C VAL A 4 4.53 -13.42 48.47
N ARG A 5 4.01 -13.38 47.22
CA ARG A 5 2.61 -13.73 46.95
C ARG A 5 2.44 -14.35 45.56
N ALA A 6 2.28 -15.67 45.61
CA ALA A 6 1.40 -16.55 44.83
C ALA A 6 1.21 -16.35 43.32
N ARG A 7 1.70 -17.36 42.58
CA ARG A 7 1.00 -18.21 41.60
C ARG A 7 -0.24 -17.63 40.89
N GLY A 8 -0.11 -17.49 39.58
CA GLY A 8 -1.15 -17.41 38.58
C GLY A 8 -0.57 -17.76 37.21
N GLU A 9 -0.39 -19.06 36.94
CA GLU A 9 -0.51 -19.66 35.60
C GLU A 9 -2.02 -19.55 35.24
N ASP A 10 -2.51 -19.09 34.10
CA ASP A 10 -2.07 -19.23 32.71
C ASP A 10 -2.27 -17.91 31.95
N GLY A 11 -1.17 -17.26 31.59
CA GLY A 11 -1.18 -16.24 30.54
C GLY A 11 -1.31 -16.95 29.20
N ASN A 12 -2.43 -16.71 28.50
CA ASN A 12 -2.57 -17.00 27.08
C ASN A 12 -1.54 -16.17 26.31
N GLU A 13 -0.31 -16.65 26.25
CA GLU A 13 0.73 -16.18 25.32
C GLU A 13 0.42 -16.70 23.92
N SER A 14 -0.67 -16.21 23.33
CA SER A 14 -0.80 -16.14 21.88
C SER A 14 0.05 -14.97 21.37
N GLY A 15 1.34 -15.01 21.70
CA GLY A 15 2.37 -14.23 21.05
C GLY A 15 2.54 -14.79 19.65
N THR A 16 1.85 -14.20 18.68
CA THR A 16 2.14 -14.39 17.26
C THR A 16 3.45 -13.66 16.92
N SER A 17 4.56 -14.13 17.49
CA SER A 17 5.89 -13.78 17.01
C SER A 17 6.21 -14.68 15.83
N LYS A 18 5.63 -14.34 14.67
CA LYS A 18 6.33 -14.56 13.41
C LYS A 18 6.85 -13.20 12.99
N ASP A 19 8.17 -13.05 13.01
CA ASP A 19 8.91 -11.94 12.42
C ASP A 19 8.64 -11.88 10.90
N GLU A 20 7.42 -11.52 10.51
CA GLU A 20 7.16 -11.13 9.13
C GLU A 20 7.64 -9.67 9.01
N PRO A 21 8.67 -9.39 8.19
CA PRO A 21 9.22 -8.07 8.10
C PRO A 21 8.11 -7.09 7.68
N ILE A 22 7.97 -5.99 8.42
CA ILE A 22 7.00 -4.94 8.13
C ILE A 22 7.20 -4.48 6.67
N ARG A 23 6.29 -4.89 5.79
CA ARG A 23 6.33 -4.54 4.38
C ARG A 23 6.06 -3.05 4.22
N ARG A 24 7.08 -2.30 3.81
CA ARG A 24 6.93 -0.90 3.42
C ARG A 24 6.30 -0.83 2.04
N ARG A 25 5.34 0.09 1.87
CA ARG A 25 4.75 0.38 0.56
C ARG A 25 5.81 0.90 -0.38
N SER A 26 5.83 0.38 -1.60
CA SER A 26 6.70 0.89 -2.65
C SER A 26 6.17 2.21 -3.21
N SER A 27 7.05 2.97 -3.87
CA SER A 27 6.64 4.20 -4.56
C SER A 27 5.59 3.96 -5.65
N LEU A 28 5.65 2.80 -6.31
CA LEU A 28 4.67 2.40 -7.33
C LEU A 28 3.30 2.12 -6.71
N GLU A 29 3.25 1.50 -5.53
CA GLU A 29 2.00 1.29 -4.79
C GLU A 29 1.38 2.62 -4.36
N ILE A 30 2.20 3.56 -3.87
CA ILE A 30 1.72 4.90 -3.51
C ILE A 30 1.14 5.63 -4.72
N ALA A 31 1.85 5.62 -5.85
CA ALA A 31 1.37 6.23 -7.09
C ALA A 31 0.06 5.58 -7.57
N ALA A 32 -0.02 4.25 -7.57
CA ALA A 32 -1.23 3.52 -7.96
C ALA A 32 -2.44 3.92 -7.10
N ASP A 33 -2.28 3.97 -5.78
CA ASP A 33 -3.36 4.31 -4.86
C ASP A 33 -3.83 5.76 -5.03
N MET A 34 -2.91 6.70 -5.30
CA MET A 34 -3.26 8.10 -5.57
C MET A 34 -3.99 8.26 -6.90
N LEU A 35 -3.51 7.61 -7.96
CA LEU A 35 -4.13 7.62 -9.29
C LEU A 35 -5.53 7.00 -9.24
N GLU A 36 -5.70 5.89 -8.53
CA GLU A 36 -6.99 5.24 -8.30
C GLU A 36 -7.94 6.14 -7.51
N ALA A 37 -7.46 6.79 -6.44
CA ALA A 37 -8.25 7.75 -5.67
C ALA A 37 -8.74 8.94 -6.52
N ALA A 38 -7.96 9.37 -7.51
CA ALA A 38 -8.29 10.47 -8.40
C ALA A 38 -9.13 10.07 -9.63
N ARG A 39 -9.46 8.78 -9.82
CA ARG A 39 -10.09 8.26 -11.05
C ARG A 39 -11.38 8.97 -11.47
N LYS A 40 -12.21 9.40 -10.50
CA LYS A 40 -13.47 10.13 -10.73
C LYS A 40 -13.39 11.61 -10.38
N GLY A 41 -12.18 12.15 -10.25
CA GLY A 41 -11.97 13.46 -9.66
C GLY A 41 -12.00 13.42 -8.13
N ALA A 42 -11.00 14.01 -7.51
CA ALA A 42 -10.87 14.02 -6.06
C ALA A 42 -10.26 15.30 -5.54
N ARG A 43 -10.70 15.74 -4.36
CA ARG A 43 -9.98 16.78 -3.62
C ARG A 43 -8.70 16.18 -3.04
N LYS A 44 -7.70 17.02 -2.83
CA LYS A 44 -6.41 16.67 -2.21
C LYS A 44 -6.57 15.86 -0.92
N THR A 45 -7.48 16.27 -0.02
CA THR A 45 -7.76 15.56 1.24
C THR A 45 -8.35 14.17 0.99
N SER A 46 -9.25 14.01 0.01
CA SER A 46 -9.80 12.69 -0.36
C SER A 46 -8.75 11.75 -0.95
N ILE A 47 -7.74 12.28 -1.67
CA ILE A 47 -6.60 11.48 -2.14
C ILE A 47 -5.75 11.05 -0.95
N MET A 48 -5.43 11.97 -0.04
CA MET A 48 -4.62 11.72 1.15
C MET A 48 -5.17 10.56 1.98
N TYR A 49 -6.45 10.62 2.33
CA TYR A 49 -7.07 9.58 3.16
C TYR A 49 -7.18 8.24 2.42
N ARG A 50 -7.56 8.24 1.14
CA ARG A 50 -7.71 6.99 0.37
C ARG A 50 -6.38 6.31 0.06
N ALA A 51 -5.33 7.10 -0.19
CA ALA A 51 -4.00 6.57 -0.44
C ALA A 51 -3.17 6.38 0.85
N ASN A 52 -3.76 6.61 2.03
CA ASN A 52 -3.12 6.51 3.34
C ASN A 52 -1.76 7.25 3.41
N LEU A 53 -1.78 8.56 3.15
CA LEU A 53 -0.58 9.40 3.07
C LEU A 53 -0.57 10.46 4.17
N SER A 54 0.63 10.80 4.65
CA SER A 54 0.83 12.04 5.39
C SER A 54 0.72 13.26 4.45
N HIS A 55 0.47 14.44 5.01
CA HIS A 55 0.38 15.67 4.22
C HIS A 55 1.66 15.96 3.41
N ALA A 56 2.83 15.69 3.99
CA ALA A 56 4.12 15.90 3.34
C ALA A 56 4.32 14.95 2.14
N LEU A 57 4.00 13.67 2.32
CA LEU A 57 4.11 12.68 1.25
C LEU A 57 3.11 12.97 0.12
N LEU A 58 1.89 13.38 0.47
CA LEU A 58 0.89 13.85 -0.48
C LEU A 58 1.39 15.02 -1.34
N GLN A 59 2.05 16.03 -0.75
CA GLN A 59 2.57 17.17 -1.53
C GLN A 59 3.60 16.69 -2.55
N SER A 60 4.57 15.90 -2.08
CA SER A 60 5.66 15.41 -2.90
C SER A 60 5.13 14.64 -4.11
N TYR A 61 4.24 13.67 -3.87
CA TYR A 61 3.66 12.89 -4.96
C TYR A 61 2.70 13.69 -5.84
N LEU A 62 1.88 14.60 -5.30
CA LEU A 62 1.05 15.47 -6.16
C LEU A 62 1.89 16.37 -7.07
N GLY A 63 3.04 16.85 -6.58
CA GLY A 63 4.00 17.58 -7.41
C GLY A 63 4.47 16.75 -8.60
N VAL A 64 4.92 15.52 -8.34
CA VAL A 64 5.37 14.59 -9.39
C VAL A 64 4.23 14.21 -10.34
N LEU A 65 3.09 13.76 -9.82
CA LEU A 65 1.99 13.26 -10.64
C LEU A 65 1.37 14.36 -11.52
N VAL A 66 1.35 15.61 -11.05
CA VAL A 66 0.89 16.74 -11.87
C VAL A 66 1.99 17.19 -12.84
N GLY A 67 3.23 17.30 -12.38
CA GLY A 67 4.36 17.69 -13.23
C GLY A 67 4.60 16.73 -14.40
N GLU A 68 4.34 15.45 -14.20
CA GLU A 68 4.41 14.41 -15.22
C GLU A 68 3.11 14.25 -16.03
N GLU A 69 2.13 15.14 -15.84
CA GLU A 69 0.83 15.11 -16.53
C GLU A 69 0.06 13.79 -16.34
N LEU A 70 0.25 13.11 -15.20
CA LEU A 70 -0.53 11.93 -14.82
C LEU A 70 -1.85 12.33 -14.16
N LEU A 71 -1.87 13.50 -13.52
CA LEU A 71 -3.07 14.13 -12.97
C LEU A 71 -3.25 15.55 -13.49
N ASN A 72 -4.50 15.89 -13.83
CA ASN A 72 -4.93 17.23 -14.21
C ASN A 72 -5.63 17.91 -13.04
N ARG A 73 -5.37 19.21 -12.86
CA ARG A 73 -6.05 20.06 -11.87
C ARG A 73 -7.17 20.85 -12.54
N SER A 74 -8.37 20.84 -11.97
CA SER A 74 -9.45 21.73 -12.43
C SER A 74 -10.53 21.98 -11.37
N GLY A 75 -11.38 22.97 -11.65
CA GLY A 75 -12.55 23.33 -10.85
C GLY A 75 -12.25 24.18 -9.62
N GLU A 76 -13.32 24.73 -9.05
CA GLU A 76 -13.30 25.46 -7.78
C GLU A 76 -14.42 24.91 -6.88
N PRO A 77 -14.11 24.23 -5.76
CA PRO A 77 -12.76 24.00 -5.22
C PRO A 77 -11.92 23.02 -6.05
N GLU A 78 -10.58 23.17 -5.98
CA GLU A 78 -9.60 22.39 -6.73
C GLU A 78 -9.83 20.86 -6.61
N ARG A 79 -9.85 20.19 -7.76
CA ARG A 79 -9.93 18.75 -7.91
C ARG A 79 -8.85 18.21 -8.84
N PHE A 80 -8.43 16.98 -8.57
CA PHE A 80 -7.44 16.24 -9.34
C PHE A 80 -8.12 15.09 -10.07
N HIS A 81 -7.86 14.98 -11.36
CA HIS A 81 -8.46 14.00 -12.27
C HIS A 81 -7.35 13.22 -12.97
N LEU A 82 -7.58 11.95 -13.28
CA LEU A 82 -6.69 11.21 -14.16
C LEU A 82 -6.63 11.88 -15.54
N SER A 83 -5.42 12.00 -16.07
CA SER A 83 -5.22 12.23 -17.50
C SER A 83 -5.30 10.90 -18.26
N GLU A 84 -5.21 10.95 -19.59
CA GLU A 84 -5.05 9.72 -20.39
C GLU A 84 -3.74 9.00 -20.08
N LYS A 85 -2.63 9.74 -19.92
CA LYS A 85 -1.31 9.20 -19.54
C LYS A 85 -1.38 8.54 -18.16
N GLY A 86 -2.00 9.20 -17.18
CA GLY A 86 -2.23 8.65 -15.85
C GLY A 86 -3.10 7.39 -15.88
N SER A 87 -4.15 7.38 -16.70
CA SER A 87 -5.02 6.21 -16.86
C SER A 87 -4.29 5.01 -17.46
N LYS A 88 -3.40 5.23 -18.44
CA LYS A 88 -2.53 4.18 -18.99
C LYS A 88 -1.60 3.63 -17.91
N LEU A 89 -0.91 4.51 -17.17
CA LEU A 89 0.00 4.09 -16.10
C LEU A 89 -0.71 3.29 -15.02
N LEU A 90 -1.88 3.75 -14.56
CA LEU A 90 -2.67 3.05 -13.54
C LEU A 90 -3.01 1.61 -13.96
N ARG A 91 -3.38 1.39 -15.22
CA ARG A 91 -3.64 0.03 -15.74
C ARG A 91 -2.39 -0.85 -15.68
N HIS A 92 -1.23 -0.32 -16.07
CA HIS A 92 0.02 -1.07 -15.98
C HIS A 92 0.42 -1.40 -14.54
N LEU A 93 0.24 -0.47 -13.60
CA LEU A 93 0.50 -0.70 -12.18
C LEU A 93 -0.44 -1.76 -11.59
N GLN A 94 -1.73 -1.74 -11.98
CA GLN A 94 -2.70 -2.75 -11.57
C GLN A 94 -2.36 -4.14 -12.14
N GLU A 95 -1.93 -4.20 -13.39
CA GLU A 95 -1.52 -5.45 -14.02
C GLU A 95 -0.24 -6.01 -13.38
N LEU A 96 0.76 -5.17 -13.11
CA LEU A 96 1.96 -5.57 -12.39
C LEU A 96 1.60 -6.19 -11.03
N LYS A 97 0.75 -5.53 -10.25
CA LYS A 97 0.28 -6.03 -8.95
C LYS A 97 -0.46 -7.36 -9.06
N ARG A 98 -1.18 -7.60 -10.18
CA ARG A 98 -1.86 -8.86 -10.45
C ARG A 98 -0.87 -9.99 -10.74
N LEU A 99 0.15 -9.70 -11.56
CA LEU A 99 1.22 -10.64 -11.91
C LEU A 99 2.05 -11.02 -10.68
N GLU A 100 2.49 -10.05 -9.89
CA GLU A 100 3.22 -10.29 -8.63
C GLU A 100 2.46 -11.24 -7.69
N ARG A 101 1.14 -11.04 -7.55
CA ARG A 101 0.30 -11.95 -6.75
C ARG A 101 0.20 -13.35 -7.34
N ALA A 102 0.17 -13.47 -8.67
CA ALA A 102 0.13 -14.77 -9.32
C ALA A 102 1.46 -15.51 -9.16
N ASP A 103 2.57 -14.80 -9.29
CA ASP A 103 3.91 -15.35 -9.10
C ASP A 103 4.13 -15.80 -7.66
N ASN A 104 3.75 -14.98 -6.67
CA ASN A 104 3.84 -15.34 -5.26
C ASN A 104 3.03 -16.60 -4.94
N ARG A 105 1.79 -16.71 -5.45
CA ARG A 105 0.98 -17.93 -5.28
C ARG A 105 1.62 -19.17 -5.91
N LYS A 106 2.24 -19.02 -7.08
CA LYS A 106 2.97 -20.13 -7.72
C LYS A 106 4.19 -20.55 -6.91
N LEU A 107 4.92 -19.59 -6.35
CA LEU A 107 6.06 -19.88 -5.48
C LEU A 107 5.64 -20.61 -4.21
N GLU A 108 4.52 -20.22 -3.59
CA GLU A 108 3.93 -20.92 -2.44
C GLU A 108 3.63 -22.39 -2.79
N LEU A 109 2.98 -22.63 -3.93
CA LEU A 109 2.67 -23.99 -4.40
C LEU A 109 3.94 -24.81 -4.70
N ILE A 110 4.96 -24.21 -5.32
CA ILE A 110 6.23 -24.90 -5.60
C ILE A 110 6.91 -25.32 -4.29
N ASN A 111 6.93 -24.44 -3.29
CA ASN A 111 7.52 -24.73 -1.99
C ASN A 111 6.76 -25.82 -1.21
N GLU A 112 5.44 -25.93 -1.42
CA GLU A 112 4.62 -27.01 -0.87
C GLU A 112 4.91 -28.36 -1.53
N LEU A 113 5.03 -28.38 -2.86
CA LEU A 113 5.25 -29.62 -3.63
C LEU A 113 6.68 -30.14 -3.57
N LEU A 114 7.65 -29.23 -3.44
CA LEU A 114 9.08 -29.54 -3.32
C LEU A 114 9.63 -28.87 -2.07
N PRO A 115 9.25 -29.35 -0.86
CA PRO A 115 9.84 -28.85 0.36
C PRO A 115 11.32 -29.18 0.29
N SER A 116 12.15 -28.16 0.11
CA SER A 116 13.60 -28.34 0.06
C SER A 116 14.01 -29.04 1.35
N ASN A 117 14.48 -30.29 1.23
CA ASN A 117 15.04 -31.03 2.33
C ASN A 117 16.27 -30.25 2.78
N ARG A 118 16.13 -29.52 3.90
CA ARG A 118 17.24 -28.83 4.56
C ARG A 118 18.28 -29.84 5.03
#